data_AF-A0A2A3AKQ8-F1
#
_entry.id   AF-A0A2A3AKQ8-F1
#
_cell.length_a   1.000
_cell.length_b   1.000
_cell.length_c   1.000
_cell.angle_alpha   90.00
_cell.angle_beta   90.00
_cell.angle_gamma   90.00
#
_symmetry.space_group_name_H-M   'P 1'
#
loop_
_entity.id
_entity.type
_entity.pdbx_description
1 polymer ?
#
loop_
_entity_poly.entity_id
_entity_poly.type
_entity_poly.pdbx_seq_one_letter_code
_entity_poly.pdbx_strand_id
1 'polypeptide(L)'
;MGRRAVVVIVSSSAARGTAQDLCGPILHEWLTGMGLAVDPVRVIPDGPEVEQTLRELTEQTPQAERPRFIVTSGGTGLNSDDVTPEATARILERESPGVMHGLWAYGLQKTATAVMSRGVAGQVGMTFVVNLPGSKGGVKDGMAVLEPLLDHISAQLEDVHGHGEERGTAAEPAPAASSSRVLHAQVTNEPLDPARAQAAVSAADCGAVVGFSGVIRDHDDGRSGVTGLEYSAHPDADTVIRQVAEEIAVEFPQVRIWAEHRIGSLAVGDSALEAAVASAHRKEAFAACDALVDRIKARVPIWKRQTYTDGTHSWVGLDG
;
A
#
# COMPACT_ATOMS: atom_id res chain seq x y z
N MET A 1 16.92 8.01 26.21
CA MET A 1 16.74 9.32 25.52
C MET A 1 15.84 9.08 24.31
N GLY A 2 15.14 10.11 23.82
CA GLY A 2 14.40 10.00 22.55
C GLY A 2 15.36 9.83 21.37
N ARG A 3 14.95 9.10 20.32
CA ARG A 3 15.75 8.93 19.10
C ARG A 3 15.77 10.26 18.33
N ARG A 4 16.96 10.76 17.99
CA ARG A 4 17.16 12.04 17.28
C ARG A 4 16.95 11.88 15.77
N ALA A 5 16.42 12.89 15.09
CA ALA A 5 16.27 12.92 13.64
C ALA A 5 16.67 14.29 13.06
N VAL A 6 17.17 14.29 11.81
CA VAL A 6 17.57 15.50 11.09
C VAL A 6 16.93 15.52 9.70
N VAL A 7 16.35 16.66 9.33
CA VAL A 7 15.81 16.93 7.99
C VAL A 7 16.80 17.79 7.21
N VAL A 8 17.16 17.37 5.99
CA VAL A 8 18.08 18.09 5.10
C VAL A 8 17.38 18.38 3.78
N ILE A 9 17.00 19.63 3.56
CA ILE A 9 16.42 20.09 2.30
C ILE A 9 17.53 20.51 1.36
N VAL A 10 17.64 19.81 0.23
CA VAL A 10 18.62 20.06 -0.82
C VAL A 10 17.94 20.91 -1.89
N SER A 11 18.26 22.20 -1.91
CA SER A 11 17.72 23.16 -2.88
C SER A 11 18.51 24.46 -2.88
N SER A 12 19.24 24.70 -3.97
CA SER A 12 20.02 25.92 -4.21
C SER A 12 19.17 27.19 -4.22
N SER A 13 17.89 27.12 -4.60
CA SER A 13 16.99 28.27 -4.59
C SER A 13 16.45 28.59 -3.19
N ALA A 14 16.21 27.57 -2.36
CA ALA A 14 15.83 27.75 -0.95
C ALA A 14 17.03 28.20 -0.09
N ALA A 15 18.21 27.61 -0.29
CA ALA A 15 19.44 27.97 0.42
C ALA A 15 19.87 29.45 0.19
N ARG A 16 19.56 30.01 -0.99
CA ARG A 16 19.75 31.44 -1.28
C ARG A 16 18.60 32.35 -0.80
N GLY A 17 17.56 31.81 -0.17
CA GLY A 17 16.34 32.55 0.20
C GLY A 17 15.49 33.04 -0.98
N THR A 18 15.77 32.56 -2.21
CA THR A 18 15.04 32.95 -3.43
C THR A 18 13.77 32.14 -3.68
N ALA A 19 13.58 31.06 -2.91
CA ALA A 19 12.36 30.26 -2.85
C ALA A 19 12.07 29.90 -1.39
N GLN A 20 10.80 29.69 -1.05
CA GLN A 20 10.42 29.19 0.27
C GLN A 20 10.55 27.66 0.29
N ASP A 21 11.19 27.10 1.32
CA ASP A 21 11.07 25.68 1.62
C ASP A 21 9.65 25.35 2.12
N LEU A 22 9.01 24.38 1.48
CA LEU A 22 7.67 23.88 1.80
C LEU A 22 7.67 22.38 2.14
N CYS A 23 8.84 21.75 2.21
CA CYS A 23 9.04 20.32 2.44
C CYS A 23 9.63 20.05 3.83
N GLY A 24 10.59 20.87 4.27
CA GLY A 24 11.21 20.77 5.60
C GLY A 24 10.22 20.86 6.76
N PRO A 25 9.30 21.85 6.80
CA PRO A 25 8.30 21.93 7.86
C PRO A 25 7.40 20.68 7.94
N ILE A 26 7.04 20.08 6.80
CA ILE A 26 6.19 18.88 6.74
C ILE A 26 6.95 17.67 7.33
N LEU A 27 8.22 17.51 6.96
CA LEU A 27 9.06 16.43 7.49
C LEU A 27 9.39 16.62 8.98
N HIS A 28 9.58 17.87 9.42
CA HIS A 28 9.83 18.19 10.83
C HIS A 28 8.61 17.89 11.70
N GLU A 29 7.42 18.34 11.29
CA GLU A 29 6.16 18.07 11.97
C GLU A 29 5.87 16.56 12.03
N TRP A 30 6.05 15.83 10.92
CA TRP A 30 5.85 14.38 10.86
C TRP A 30 6.79 13.60 11.79
N LEU A 31 8.11 13.82 11.69
CA LEU A 31 9.09 13.14 12.55
C LEU A 31 8.89 13.48 14.04
N THR A 32 8.46 14.72 14.34
CA THR A 32 8.11 15.13 15.72
C THR A 32 6.85 14.41 16.20
N GLY A 33 5.85 14.23 15.33
CA GLY A 33 4.65 13.43 15.59
C GLY A 33 4.94 11.95 15.84
N MET A 34 6.05 11.42 15.30
CA MET A 34 6.58 10.07 15.59
C MET A 34 7.39 10.00 16.90
N GLY A 35 7.37 11.06 17.73
CA GLY A 35 8.07 11.10 19.02
C GLY A 35 9.59 11.24 18.92
N LEU A 36 10.13 11.56 17.75
CA LEU A 36 11.55 11.77 17.53
C LEU A 36 11.96 13.17 17.99
N ALA A 37 13.19 13.31 18.49
CA ALA A 37 13.78 14.61 18.78
C ALA A 37 14.33 15.20 17.47
N VAL A 38 13.56 16.08 16.81
CA VAL A 38 13.90 16.59 15.47
C VAL A 38 14.60 17.94 15.53
N ASP A 39 15.83 17.97 15.04
CA ASP A 39 16.64 19.18 14.90
C ASP A 39 15.98 20.24 13.98
N PRO A 40 16.36 21.52 14.09
CA PRO A 40 16.02 22.53 13.10
C PRO A 40 16.37 22.08 11.68
N VAL A 41 15.44 22.28 10.73
CA VAL A 41 15.60 21.91 9.32
C VAL A 41 16.87 22.56 8.75
N ARG A 42 17.78 21.74 8.22
CA ARG A 42 18.93 22.21 7.45
C ARG A 42 18.51 22.43 6.00
N VAL A 43 18.70 23.64 5.48
CA VAL A 43 18.54 23.93 4.05
C VAL A 43 19.93 24.17 3.45
N ILE A 44 20.29 23.41 2.43
CA ILE A 44 21.60 23.42 1.78
C ILE A 44 21.45 23.51 0.25
N PRO A 45 22.45 24.03 -0.49
CA PRO A 45 22.42 23.98 -1.94
C PRO A 45 22.57 22.55 -2.47
N ASP A 46 22.27 22.39 -3.76
CA ASP A 46 22.58 21.18 -4.52
C ASP A 46 24.09 21.13 -4.81
N GLY A 47 24.68 19.94 -4.89
CA GLY A 47 26.12 19.78 -5.14
C GLY A 47 26.90 19.17 -3.95
N PRO A 48 28.20 19.51 -3.78
CA PRO A 48 29.09 18.85 -2.81
C PRO A 48 28.69 19.07 -1.33
N GLU A 49 27.95 20.14 -1.03
CA GLU A 49 27.42 20.45 0.30
C GLU A 49 26.52 19.35 0.88
N VAL A 50 25.93 18.51 0.01
CA VAL A 50 25.16 17.33 0.41
C VAL A 50 26.06 16.28 1.05
N GLU A 51 27.16 15.90 0.38
CA GLU A 51 28.10 14.92 0.93
C GLU A 51 28.80 15.48 2.18
N GLN A 52 29.15 16.76 2.18
CA GLN A 52 29.70 17.43 3.37
C GLN A 52 28.73 17.36 4.56
N THR A 53 27.46 17.73 4.36
CA THR A 53 26.42 17.67 5.42
C THR A 53 26.18 16.24 5.91
N LEU A 54 26.17 15.26 5.01
CA LEU A 54 25.96 13.87 5.38
C LEU A 54 27.14 13.28 6.16
N ARG A 55 28.38 13.58 5.77
CA ARG A 55 29.60 13.19 6.53
C ARG A 55 29.71 13.91 7.87
N GLU A 56 29.30 15.18 7.95
CA GLU A 56 29.22 15.95 9.19
C GLU A 56 28.30 15.26 10.20
N LEU A 57 27.06 14.95 9.80
CA LEU A 57 26.02 14.33 10.64
C LEU A 57 26.29 12.86 10.99
N THR A 58 27.15 12.18 10.23
CA THR A 58 27.51 10.77 10.45
C THR A 58 28.97 10.64 10.92
N GLU A 59 29.91 10.42 10.00
CA GLU A 59 31.33 10.12 10.26
C GLU A 59 31.99 11.05 11.28
N GLN A 60 31.76 12.36 11.16
CA GLN A 60 32.41 13.40 11.96
C GLN A 60 31.71 13.67 13.31
N THR A 61 30.44 13.27 13.45
CA THR A 61 29.70 13.35 14.71
C THR A 61 30.01 12.13 15.59
N PRO A 62 30.27 12.29 16.92
CA PRO A 62 30.45 11.17 17.84
C PRO A 62 29.26 10.21 17.83
N GLN A 63 29.49 8.89 17.89
CA GLN A 63 28.42 7.89 17.70
C GLN A 63 27.21 8.07 18.64
N ALA A 64 27.43 8.53 19.88
CA ALA A 64 26.36 8.78 20.85
C ALA A 64 25.49 10.03 20.55
N GLU A 65 25.95 10.90 19.65
CA GLU A 65 25.29 12.15 19.26
C GLU A 65 24.66 12.08 17.87
N ARG A 66 25.02 11.07 17.06
CA ARG A 66 24.48 10.86 15.70
C ARG A 66 22.95 10.74 15.72
N PRO A 67 22.24 11.28 14.72
CA PRO A 67 20.81 11.05 14.59
C PRO A 67 20.53 9.59 14.24
N ARG A 68 19.38 9.07 14.70
CA ARG A 68 18.87 7.76 14.25
C ARG A 68 18.39 7.82 12.79
N PHE A 69 17.84 8.97 12.38
CA PHE A 69 17.32 9.20 11.04
C PHE A 69 17.87 10.48 10.41
N ILE A 70 18.35 10.39 9.18
CA ILE A 70 18.58 11.54 8.29
C ILE A 70 17.65 11.39 7.10
N VAL A 71 16.73 12.34 6.94
CA VAL A 71 15.81 12.39 5.80
C VAL A 71 16.23 13.56 4.91
N THR A 72 16.76 13.26 3.73
CA THR A 72 17.03 14.30 2.73
C THR A 72 15.81 14.49 1.82
N SER A 73 15.60 15.69 1.29
CA SER A 73 14.55 15.97 0.30
C SER A 73 15.05 16.97 -0.74
N GLY A 74 15.12 16.54 -2.00
CA GLY A 74 15.69 17.31 -3.12
C GLY A 74 16.95 16.66 -3.69
N GLY A 75 17.46 17.23 -4.79
CA GLY A 75 18.67 16.76 -5.47
C GLY A 75 18.65 15.31 -5.99
N THR A 76 17.47 14.70 -6.23
CA THR A 76 17.31 13.30 -6.68
C THR A 76 16.90 13.13 -8.15
N GLY A 77 16.81 14.21 -8.91
CA GLY A 77 16.37 14.22 -10.31
C GLY A 77 17.46 13.82 -11.33
N LEU A 78 17.38 14.38 -12.53
CA LEU A 78 18.29 14.11 -13.66
C LEU A 78 19.07 15.36 -14.13
N ASN A 79 19.05 16.46 -13.37
CA ASN A 79 19.89 17.62 -13.66
C ASN A 79 21.35 17.33 -13.26
N SER A 80 22.31 18.11 -13.77
CA SER A 80 23.74 17.96 -13.45
C SER A 80 24.05 18.04 -11.95
N ASP A 81 23.23 18.78 -11.22
CA ASP A 81 23.47 19.16 -9.83
C ASP A 81 22.67 18.28 -8.85
N ASP A 82 21.79 17.40 -9.36
CA ASP A 82 21.03 16.39 -8.61
C ASP A 82 21.98 15.27 -8.11
N VAL A 83 22.89 15.56 -7.19
CA VAL A 83 23.91 14.61 -6.71
C VAL A 83 23.60 13.98 -5.34
N THR A 84 22.37 14.13 -4.84
CA THR A 84 21.99 13.60 -3.51
C THR A 84 22.07 12.07 -3.40
N PRO A 85 21.65 11.28 -4.42
CA PRO A 85 21.86 9.84 -4.41
C PRO A 85 23.33 9.45 -4.34
N GLU A 86 24.18 10.06 -5.18
CA GLU A 86 25.62 9.81 -5.24
C GLU A 86 26.33 10.18 -3.93
N ALA A 87 26.00 11.35 -3.37
CA ALA A 87 26.51 11.81 -2.08
C ALA A 87 26.10 10.88 -0.92
N THR A 88 24.89 10.33 -0.97
CA THR A 88 24.38 9.40 0.04
C THR A 88 25.03 8.03 -0.09
N ALA A 89 25.03 7.43 -1.28
CA ALA A 89 25.60 6.10 -1.52
C ALA A 89 27.09 6.01 -1.11
N ARG A 90 27.86 7.10 -1.25
CA ARG A 90 29.27 7.20 -0.81
C ARG A 90 29.52 7.09 0.70
N ILE A 91 28.47 7.19 1.52
CA ILE A 91 28.58 7.02 2.99
C ILE A 91 27.85 5.76 3.49
N LEU A 92 27.04 5.10 2.67
CA LEU A 92 26.27 3.92 3.09
C LEU A 92 27.19 2.71 3.32
N GLU A 93 27.15 2.16 4.54
CA GLU A 93 27.79 0.89 4.88
C GLU A 93 26.94 -0.30 4.41
N ARG A 94 25.61 -0.12 4.35
CA ARG A 94 24.64 -1.07 3.81
C ARG A 94 23.50 -0.33 3.12
N GLU A 95 23.18 -0.70 1.89
CA GLU A 95 22.00 -0.18 1.19
C GLU A 95 20.72 -0.94 1.56
N SER A 96 19.58 -0.26 1.46
CA SER A 96 18.23 -0.80 1.64
C SER A 96 17.35 -0.50 0.41
N PRO A 97 17.67 -1.08 -0.77
CA PRO A 97 16.99 -0.74 -2.02
C PRO A 97 15.48 -1.05 -2.00
N GLY A 98 15.04 -2.00 -1.19
CA GLY A 98 13.62 -2.33 -1.00
C GLY A 98 12.78 -1.15 -0.49
N VAL A 99 13.36 -0.24 0.31
CA VAL A 99 12.67 0.98 0.75
C VAL A 99 12.42 1.91 -0.44
N MET A 100 13.41 2.09 -1.32
CA MET A 100 13.25 2.91 -2.52
C MET A 100 12.28 2.29 -3.54
N HIS A 101 12.30 0.96 -3.68
CA HIS A 101 11.28 0.24 -4.47
C HIS A 101 9.86 0.50 -3.92
N GLY A 102 9.69 0.49 -2.59
CA GLY A 102 8.43 0.85 -1.93
C GLY A 102 7.99 2.29 -2.23
N LEU A 103 8.92 3.26 -2.15
CA LEU A 103 8.67 4.65 -2.53
C LEU A 103 8.23 4.79 -3.99
N TRP A 104 8.94 4.15 -4.94
CA TRP A 104 8.58 4.21 -6.35
C TRP A 104 7.24 3.54 -6.64
N ALA A 105 6.98 2.37 -6.06
CA ALA A 105 5.71 1.64 -6.22
C ALA A 105 4.51 2.42 -5.64
N TYR A 106 4.69 3.11 -4.51
CA TYR A 106 3.65 3.95 -3.91
C TYR A 106 3.42 5.25 -4.69
N GLY A 107 4.48 5.89 -5.18
CA GLY A 107 4.38 7.09 -6.03
C GLY A 107 3.80 6.81 -7.42
N LEU A 108 4.06 5.63 -7.99
CA LEU A 108 3.52 5.19 -9.28
C LEU A 108 1.98 5.13 -9.31
N GLN A 109 1.34 4.92 -8.17
CA GLN A 109 -0.12 4.96 -8.01
C GLN A 109 -0.71 6.38 -8.27
N LYS A 110 0.15 7.40 -8.40
CA LYS A 110 -0.22 8.83 -8.43
C LYS A 110 0.41 9.58 -9.60
N THR A 111 1.65 9.23 -9.98
CA THR A 111 2.32 9.80 -11.17
C THR A 111 3.36 8.84 -11.76
N ALA A 112 3.35 8.72 -13.09
CA ALA A 112 4.35 7.96 -13.84
C ALA A 112 5.79 8.51 -13.65
N THR A 113 5.94 9.79 -13.27
CA THR A 113 7.25 10.40 -13.03
C THR A 113 7.91 10.01 -11.71
N ALA A 114 7.22 9.26 -10.82
CA ALA A 114 7.77 8.87 -9.52
C ALA A 114 9.07 8.04 -9.63
N VAL A 115 9.17 7.19 -10.67
CA VAL A 115 10.36 6.36 -10.94
C VAL A 115 11.58 7.15 -11.41
N MET A 116 11.45 8.45 -11.71
CA MET A 116 12.56 9.29 -12.13
C MET A 116 13.40 9.81 -10.94
N SER A 117 12.93 9.65 -9.70
CA SER A 117 13.70 9.99 -8.50
C SER A 117 14.71 8.90 -8.21
N ARG A 118 16.01 9.19 -8.39
CA ARG A 118 17.11 8.23 -8.21
C ARG A 118 17.56 8.03 -6.76
N GLY A 119 16.75 8.44 -5.78
CA GLY A 119 17.11 8.41 -4.36
C GLY A 119 17.56 7.03 -3.87
N VAL A 120 18.45 7.01 -2.86
CA VAL A 120 18.88 5.79 -2.17
C VAL A 120 18.46 5.82 -0.69
N ALA A 121 18.50 4.65 -0.04
CA ALA A 121 18.27 4.49 1.38
C ALA A 121 19.23 3.45 1.97
N GLY A 122 19.60 3.57 3.25
CA GLY A 122 20.53 2.63 3.89
C GLY A 122 21.00 3.03 5.28
N GLN A 123 22.04 2.35 5.75
CA GLN A 123 22.63 2.43 7.09
C GLN A 123 24.06 2.99 7.07
N VAL A 124 24.39 3.81 8.07
CA VAL A 124 25.76 4.24 8.42
C VAL A 124 25.94 4.11 9.93
N GLY A 125 26.59 3.04 10.39
CA GLY A 125 26.66 2.66 11.80
C GLY A 125 25.28 2.49 12.40
N MET A 126 24.86 3.45 13.24
CA MET A 126 23.55 3.46 13.90
C MET A 126 22.52 4.40 13.23
N THR A 127 22.88 5.09 12.14
CA THR A 127 22.02 6.06 11.46
C THR A 127 21.38 5.45 10.20
N PHE A 128 20.06 5.59 10.05
CA PHE A 128 19.38 5.38 8.77
C PHE A 128 19.40 6.68 7.95
N VAL A 129 19.71 6.58 6.67
CA VAL A 129 19.66 7.70 5.72
C VAL A 129 18.72 7.34 4.57
N VAL A 130 17.86 8.27 4.16
CA VAL A 130 16.93 8.08 3.02
C VAL A 130 16.76 9.38 2.24
N ASN A 131 16.71 9.27 0.91
CA ASN A 131 16.46 10.40 0.02
C ASN A 131 15.02 10.44 -0.48
N LEU A 132 14.35 11.57 -0.27
CA LEU A 132 13.01 11.85 -0.79
C LEU A 132 13.05 12.79 -2.01
N PRO A 133 12.08 12.69 -2.94
CA PRO A 133 11.94 13.67 -4.01
C PRO A 133 11.65 15.06 -3.43
N GLY A 134 12.24 16.12 -3.98
CA GLY A 134 12.08 17.50 -3.49
C GLY A 134 10.68 18.13 -3.61
N SER A 135 9.65 17.37 -3.98
CA SER A 135 8.28 17.84 -4.14
C SER A 135 7.41 17.44 -2.94
N LYS A 136 6.46 18.31 -2.56
CA LYS A 136 5.48 18.01 -1.48
C LYS A 136 4.66 16.73 -1.70
N GLY A 137 4.53 16.26 -2.95
CA GLY A 137 3.94 14.97 -3.28
C GLY A 137 4.89 13.84 -2.86
N GLY A 138 6.09 13.82 -3.44
CA GLY A 138 7.11 12.79 -3.16
C GLY A 138 7.53 12.72 -1.69
N VAL A 139 7.53 13.84 -0.97
CA VAL A 139 7.72 13.89 0.49
C VAL A 139 6.60 13.13 1.22
N LYS A 140 5.33 13.43 0.93
CA LYS A 140 4.18 12.74 1.53
C LYS A 140 4.11 11.26 1.13
N ASP A 141 4.57 10.93 -0.06
CA ASP A 141 4.67 9.55 -0.54
C ASP A 141 5.75 8.78 0.21
N GLY A 142 6.91 9.40 0.44
CA GLY A 142 7.97 8.87 1.31
C GLY A 142 7.52 8.69 2.76
N MET A 143 6.84 9.68 3.34
CA MET A 143 6.28 9.59 4.70
C MET A 143 5.36 8.37 4.84
N ALA A 144 4.42 8.18 3.90
CA ALA A 144 3.46 7.08 3.93
C ALA A 144 4.09 5.68 3.78
N VAL A 145 5.29 5.58 3.19
CA VAL A 145 6.07 4.33 3.08
C VAL A 145 6.97 4.12 4.30
N LEU A 146 7.57 5.18 4.84
CA LEU A 146 8.54 5.11 5.94
C LEU A 146 7.88 4.99 7.32
N GLU A 147 6.71 5.61 7.54
CA GLU A 147 6.00 5.65 8.82
C GLU A 147 5.84 4.27 9.50
N PRO A 148 5.32 3.20 8.84
CA PRO A 148 5.23 1.88 9.46
C PRO A 148 6.58 1.16 9.66
N LEU A 149 7.69 1.71 9.15
CA LEU A 149 9.02 1.11 9.21
C LEU A 149 9.92 1.71 10.30
N LEU A 150 9.63 2.92 10.80
CA LEU A 150 10.56 3.67 11.68
C LEU A 150 10.95 2.91 12.94
N ASP A 151 10.01 2.28 13.65
CA ASP A 151 10.33 1.51 14.86
C ASP A 151 11.10 0.23 14.56
N HIS A 152 10.77 -0.47 13.45
CA HIS A 152 11.47 -1.69 13.06
C HIS A 152 12.92 -1.40 12.62
N ILE A 153 13.11 -0.37 11.80
CA ILE A 153 14.44 0.15 11.43
C ILE A 153 15.22 0.54 12.69
N SER A 154 14.59 1.24 13.64
CA SER A 154 15.26 1.64 14.87
C SER A 154 15.69 0.45 15.72
N ALA A 155 14.85 -0.58 15.87
CA ALA A 155 15.16 -1.78 16.65
C ALA A 155 16.29 -2.60 16.01
N GLN A 156 16.33 -2.72 14.68
CA GLN A 156 17.44 -3.34 13.95
C GLN A 156 18.75 -2.54 14.14
N LEU A 157 18.71 -1.21 14.00
CA LEU A 157 19.87 -0.32 14.21
C LEU A 157 20.29 -0.14 15.67
N GLU A 158 19.59 -0.79 16.61
CA GLU A 158 19.91 -0.86 18.03
C GLU A 158 20.44 -2.26 18.41
N ASP A 159 20.64 -3.15 17.43
CA ASP A 159 21.03 -4.56 17.57
C ASP A 159 20.19 -5.31 18.63
N VAL A 160 18.91 -4.94 18.76
CA VAL A 160 17.96 -5.56 19.70
C VAL A 160 17.50 -6.91 19.12
N HIS A 161 18.38 -7.90 19.23
CA HIS A 161 18.15 -9.29 18.80
C HIS A 161 17.11 -9.97 19.71
N GLY A 162 15.83 -9.66 19.48
CA GLY A 162 14.67 -10.24 20.16
C GLY A 162 14.40 -11.70 19.78
N HIS A 163 15.38 -12.58 19.97
CA HIS A 163 15.11 -14.01 20.11
C HIS A 163 14.50 -14.26 21.49
N GLY A 164 13.36 -14.97 21.53
CA GLY A 164 12.39 -14.88 22.62
C GLY A 164 12.63 -15.77 23.85
N GLU A 165 11.54 -15.95 24.61
CA GLU A 165 11.44 -16.54 25.96
C GLU A 165 11.85 -15.54 27.09
N GLU A 166 11.04 -15.23 28.11
CA GLU A 166 9.72 -15.76 28.55
C GLU A 166 8.73 -14.67 29.06
N ARG A 167 7.51 -15.11 29.41
CA ARG A 167 6.41 -14.34 30.02
C ARG A 167 6.85 -13.65 31.33
N GLY A 168 6.28 -12.53 31.79
CA GLY A 168 5.15 -11.69 31.33
C GLY A 168 5.10 -10.43 32.23
N THR A 169 4.02 -9.68 32.41
CA THR A 169 2.58 -9.76 32.05
C THR A 169 2.06 -8.29 31.87
N ALA A 170 0.79 -7.91 31.66
CA ALA A 170 -0.50 -8.59 31.81
C ALA A 170 -1.61 -7.97 30.94
N ALA A 171 -2.65 -8.78 30.69
CA ALA A 171 -4.05 -8.43 30.42
C ALA A 171 -4.38 -7.33 29.38
N GLU A 172 -4.11 -7.61 28.10
CA GLU A 172 -5.15 -7.52 27.07
C GLU A 172 -5.01 -8.76 26.15
N PRO A 173 -6.10 -9.43 25.72
CA PRO A 173 -5.98 -10.75 25.07
C PRO A 173 -5.59 -10.63 23.60
N ALA A 174 -4.44 -11.19 23.23
CA ALA A 174 -4.09 -11.39 21.83
C ALA A 174 -5.04 -12.40 21.17
N PRO A 175 -5.62 -12.09 20.00
CA PRO A 175 -6.19 -13.13 19.15
C PRO A 175 -5.07 -14.01 18.58
N ALA A 176 -5.40 -15.26 18.22
CA ALA A 176 -4.47 -16.12 17.52
C ALA A 176 -4.18 -15.59 16.11
N ALA A 177 -2.96 -15.83 15.60
CA ALA A 177 -2.62 -15.48 14.23
C ALA A 177 -3.48 -16.30 13.23
N SER A 178 -4.51 -15.68 12.66
CA SER A 178 -5.16 -16.21 11.47
C SER A 178 -4.22 -16.02 10.29
N SER A 179 -3.70 -17.12 9.74
CA SER A 179 -3.25 -17.08 8.34
C SER A 179 -4.39 -16.63 7.45
N SER A 180 -4.06 -16.07 6.29
CA SER A 180 -5.05 -15.87 5.23
C SER A 180 -5.85 -17.16 4.98
N ARG A 181 -7.15 -16.99 4.73
CA ARG A 181 -8.06 -18.13 4.56
C ARG A 181 -9.19 -17.80 3.60
N VAL A 182 -9.24 -18.54 2.50
CA VAL A 182 -10.48 -18.73 1.74
C VAL A 182 -11.42 -19.53 2.64
N LEU A 183 -12.49 -18.88 3.09
CA LEU A 183 -13.58 -19.51 3.83
C LEU A 183 -14.61 -20.10 2.86
N HIS A 184 -14.79 -19.44 1.71
CA HIS A 184 -15.75 -19.83 0.68
C HIS A 184 -15.40 -19.18 -0.67
N ALA A 185 -15.53 -19.92 -1.76
CA ALA A 185 -15.50 -19.41 -3.13
C ALA A 185 -16.23 -20.43 -4.02
N GLN A 186 -17.38 -20.06 -4.61
CA GLN A 186 -18.11 -20.95 -5.51
C GLN A 186 -18.96 -20.23 -6.56
N VAL A 187 -19.41 -20.97 -7.57
CA VAL A 187 -20.49 -20.56 -8.49
C VAL A 187 -21.79 -21.26 -8.08
N THR A 188 -22.89 -20.52 -7.97
CA THR A 188 -24.17 -21.04 -7.47
C THR A 188 -25.36 -20.58 -8.31
N ASN A 189 -26.46 -21.34 -8.33
CA ASN A 189 -27.73 -20.94 -8.90
C ASN A 189 -28.68 -20.26 -7.88
N GLU A 190 -28.36 -20.36 -6.59
CA GLU A 190 -29.17 -19.80 -5.50
C GLU A 190 -29.03 -18.27 -5.37
N PRO A 191 -30.04 -17.56 -4.81
CA PRO A 191 -29.91 -16.15 -4.46
C PRO A 191 -28.76 -15.89 -3.49
N LEU A 192 -28.01 -14.81 -3.72
CA LEU A 192 -26.88 -14.42 -2.87
C LEU A 192 -27.35 -13.57 -1.67
N ASP A 193 -26.64 -13.69 -0.55
CA ASP A 193 -26.92 -12.95 0.69
C ASP A 193 -25.66 -12.18 1.15
N PRO A 194 -25.62 -10.84 1.03
CA PRO A 194 -24.49 -10.02 1.47
C PRO A 194 -24.30 -10.05 2.99
N ALA A 195 -25.35 -10.27 3.79
CA ALA A 195 -25.23 -10.40 5.23
C ALA A 195 -24.60 -11.73 5.61
N ARG A 196 -24.93 -12.83 4.91
CA ARG A 196 -24.25 -14.13 5.04
C ARG A 196 -22.77 -14.01 4.70
N ALA A 197 -22.43 -13.32 3.62
CA ALA A 197 -21.04 -13.08 3.20
C ALA A 197 -20.23 -12.34 4.29
N GLN A 198 -20.74 -11.21 4.77
CA GLN A 198 -20.09 -10.40 5.81
C GLN A 198 -19.99 -11.15 7.15
N ALA A 199 -21.05 -11.86 7.56
CA ALA A 199 -21.05 -12.66 8.78
C ALA A 199 -20.06 -13.84 8.73
N ALA A 200 -19.86 -14.46 7.56
CA ALA A 200 -18.92 -15.57 7.40
C ALA A 200 -17.46 -15.12 7.55
N VAL A 201 -17.07 -13.97 6.97
CA VAL A 201 -15.70 -13.45 7.09
C VAL A 201 -15.40 -12.82 8.45
N SER A 202 -16.42 -12.32 9.15
CA SER A 202 -16.28 -11.69 10.47
C SER A 202 -15.57 -12.59 11.49
N ALA A 203 -14.68 -12.01 12.28
CA ALA A 203 -14.01 -12.64 13.42
C ALA A 203 -13.48 -11.59 14.41
N ALA A 204 -13.17 -12.01 15.63
CA ALA A 204 -12.79 -11.11 16.73
C ALA A 204 -11.42 -10.44 16.57
N ASP A 205 -10.62 -10.89 15.60
CA ASP A 205 -9.33 -10.33 15.16
C ASP A 205 -9.46 -9.29 14.04
N CYS A 206 -10.64 -9.18 13.42
CA CYS A 206 -10.86 -8.35 12.24
C CYS A 206 -11.43 -6.97 12.60
N GLY A 207 -10.55 -5.95 12.61
CA GLY A 207 -10.92 -4.55 12.74
C GLY A 207 -11.65 -3.94 11.53
N ALA A 208 -11.78 -4.68 10.42
CA ALA A 208 -12.56 -4.28 9.25
C ALA A 208 -13.20 -5.48 8.53
N VAL A 209 -14.40 -5.27 8.02
CA VAL A 209 -15.08 -6.11 7.02
C VAL A 209 -15.48 -5.21 5.86
N VAL A 210 -15.16 -5.62 4.64
CA VAL A 210 -15.56 -4.95 3.39
C VAL A 210 -16.40 -5.93 2.57
N GLY A 211 -17.52 -5.46 2.03
CA GLY A 211 -18.38 -6.23 1.14
C GLY A 211 -18.58 -5.51 -0.20
N PHE A 212 -18.73 -6.29 -1.27
CA PHE A 212 -19.07 -5.83 -2.62
C PHE A 212 -20.26 -6.63 -3.15
N SER A 213 -21.24 -5.92 -3.69
CA SER A 213 -22.47 -6.48 -4.26
C SER A 213 -22.63 -6.03 -5.72
N GLY A 214 -22.51 -6.98 -6.66
CA GLY A 214 -22.64 -6.78 -8.10
C GLY A 214 -24.09 -6.74 -8.55
N VAL A 215 -24.80 -5.66 -8.19
CA VAL A 215 -26.26 -5.52 -8.39
C VAL A 215 -26.63 -5.23 -9.85
N ILE A 216 -27.67 -5.90 -10.36
CA ILE A 216 -28.21 -5.70 -11.72
C ILE A 216 -28.98 -4.39 -11.81
N ARG A 217 -28.69 -3.60 -12.86
CA ARG A 217 -29.33 -2.32 -13.18
C ARG A 217 -30.30 -2.45 -14.36
N ASP A 218 -31.19 -1.47 -14.51
CA ASP A 218 -32.18 -1.34 -15.59
C ASP A 218 -31.59 -0.84 -16.93
N HIS A 219 -30.28 -0.59 -16.98
CA HIS A 219 -29.55 -0.07 -18.13
C HIS A 219 -28.14 -0.68 -18.22
N ASP A 220 -27.65 -0.86 -19.45
CA ASP A 220 -26.27 -1.26 -19.74
C ASP A 220 -25.82 -0.64 -21.08
N ASP A 221 -24.54 -0.29 -21.21
CA ASP A 221 -23.93 0.33 -22.42
C ASP A 221 -24.78 1.39 -23.16
N GLY A 222 -25.43 2.27 -22.39
CA GLY A 222 -26.25 3.38 -22.92
C GLY A 222 -27.66 2.99 -23.39
N ARG A 223 -28.05 1.71 -23.31
CA ARG A 223 -29.41 1.23 -23.63
C ARG A 223 -30.20 0.94 -22.35
N SER A 224 -31.31 1.62 -22.18
CA SER A 224 -32.26 1.41 -21.08
C SER A 224 -33.28 0.30 -21.41
N GLY A 225 -33.95 -0.21 -20.38
CA GLY A 225 -34.97 -1.26 -20.53
C GLY A 225 -34.41 -2.68 -20.44
N VAL A 226 -33.32 -2.89 -19.69
CA VAL A 226 -32.91 -4.23 -19.26
C VAL A 226 -33.92 -4.71 -18.22
N THR A 227 -34.59 -5.85 -18.47
CA THR A 227 -35.58 -6.42 -17.54
C THR A 227 -34.98 -7.47 -16.61
N GLY A 228 -33.86 -8.07 -17.01
CA GLY A 228 -33.09 -9.03 -16.26
C GLY A 228 -31.90 -9.54 -17.08
N LEU A 229 -31.00 -10.24 -16.40
CA LEU A 229 -29.85 -10.92 -17.02
C LEU A 229 -29.96 -12.42 -16.77
N GLU A 230 -29.43 -13.22 -17.68
CA GLU A 230 -29.30 -14.66 -17.55
C GLU A 230 -27.82 -15.02 -17.66
N TYR A 231 -27.29 -15.62 -16.60
CA TYR A 231 -25.88 -15.94 -16.48
C TYR A 231 -25.64 -17.43 -16.69
N SER A 232 -24.65 -17.78 -17.51
CA SER A 232 -24.16 -19.15 -17.71
C SER A 232 -22.67 -19.25 -17.40
N ALA A 233 -22.21 -20.44 -17.02
CA ALA A 233 -20.82 -20.68 -16.60
C ALA A 233 -20.18 -21.82 -17.39
N HIS A 234 -18.86 -21.76 -17.58
CA HIS A 234 -18.08 -22.93 -17.96
C HIS A 234 -18.04 -23.95 -16.81
N PRO A 235 -17.92 -25.27 -17.06
CA PRO A 235 -17.73 -26.26 -16.00
C PRO A 235 -16.55 -25.95 -15.06
N ASP A 236 -15.52 -25.28 -15.55
CA ASP A 236 -14.35 -24.89 -14.74
C ASP A 236 -14.56 -23.63 -13.89
N ALA A 237 -15.67 -22.88 -14.05
CA ALA A 237 -15.84 -21.58 -13.42
C ALA A 237 -15.75 -21.64 -11.88
N ASP A 238 -16.27 -22.71 -11.28
CA ASP A 238 -16.15 -22.98 -9.85
C ASP A 238 -14.70 -23.24 -9.41
N THR A 239 -13.88 -23.84 -10.28
CA THR A 239 -12.45 -24.03 -10.03
C THR A 239 -11.67 -22.74 -10.20
N VAL A 240 -12.01 -21.90 -11.19
CA VAL A 240 -11.34 -20.61 -11.41
C VAL A 240 -11.66 -19.60 -10.29
N ILE A 241 -12.90 -19.54 -9.78
CA ILE A 241 -13.22 -18.63 -8.66
C ILE A 241 -12.50 -19.06 -7.36
N ARG A 242 -12.33 -20.36 -7.13
CA ARG A 242 -11.51 -20.89 -6.02
C ARG A 242 -10.03 -20.51 -6.18
N GLN A 243 -9.44 -20.72 -7.36
CA GLN A 243 -8.05 -20.32 -7.65
C GLN A 243 -7.83 -18.80 -7.48
N VAL A 244 -8.76 -17.97 -7.95
CA VAL A 244 -8.67 -16.51 -7.77
C VAL A 244 -8.70 -16.12 -6.30
N ALA A 245 -9.56 -16.75 -5.47
CA ALA A 245 -9.59 -16.50 -4.03
C ALA A 245 -8.31 -17.00 -3.33
N GLU A 246 -7.75 -18.14 -3.74
CA GLU A 246 -6.48 -18.68 -3.22
C GLU A 246 -5.30 -17.76 -3.55
N GLU A 247 -5.22 -17.21 -4.77
CA GLU A 247 -4.20 -16.22 -5.14
C GLU A 247 -4.29 -14.92 -4.32
N ILE A 248 -5.50 -14.40 -4.09
CA ILE A 248 -5.71 -13.24 -3.20
C ILE A 248 -5.29 -13.58 -1.76
N ALA A 249 -5.53 -14.81 -1.28
CA ALA A 249 -5.06 -15.24 0.03
C ALA A 249 -3.52 -15.34 0.13
N VAL A 250 -2.82 -15.62 -0.98
CA VAL A 250 -1.34 -15.60 -1.03
C VAL A 250 -0.79 -14.17 -1.05
N GLU A 251 -1.44 -13.27 -1.77
CA GLU A 251 -1.03 -11.87 -1.92
C GLU A 251 -1.32 -11.02 -0.68
N PHE A 252 -2.39 -11.32 0.03
CA PHE A 252 -2.84 -10.62 1.25
C PHE A 252 -2.83 -11.60 2.44
N PRO A 253 -1.67 -11.85 3.09
CA PRO A 253 -1.46 -13.01 3.98
C PRO A 253 -2.23 -12.99 5.32
N GLN A 254 -3.09 -11.98 5.57
CA GLN A 254 -3.91 -11.84 6.78
C GLN A 254 -5.41 -11.61 6.50
N VAL A 255 -5.89 -11.87 5.27
CA VAL A 255 -7.32 -11.70 4.93
C VAL A 255 -8.15 -12.98 5.01
N ARG A 256 -9.42 -12.82 5.38
CA ARG A 256 -10.46 -13.87 5.39
C ARG A 256 -11.42 -13.61 4.23
N ILE A 257 -11.54 -14.54 3.30
CA ILE A 257 -12.20 -14.34 2.00
C ILE A 257 -13.46 -15.18 1.88
N TRP A 258 -14.52 -14.57 1.37
CA TRP A 258 -15.75 -15.22 0.94
C TRP A 258 -16.17 -14.64 -0.43
N ALA A 259 -16.53 -15.48 -1.40
CA ALA A 259 -17.09 -15.04 -2.68
C ALA A 259 -18.14 -16.01 -3.25
N GLU A 260 -19.18 -15.49 -3.88
CA GLU A 260 -20.14 -16.26 -4.69
C GLU A 260 -20.51 -15.50 -5.97
N HIS A 261 -20.45 -16.18 -7.12
CA HIS A 261 -21.10 -15.69 -8.35
C HIS A 261 -22.37 -16.49 -8.62
N ARG A 262 -23.49 -15.79 -8.87
CA ARG A 262 -24.77 -16.39 -9.21
C ARG A 262 -24.89 -16.64 -10.70
N ILE A 263 -25.54 -17.75 -11.06
CA ILE A 263 -25.92 -18.13 -12.43
C ILE A 263 -27.42 -18.42 -12.54
N GLY A 264 -27.94 -18.55 -13.76
CA GLY A 264 -29.37 -18.59 -14.05
C GLY A 264 -29.96 -17.19 -14.28
N SER A 265 -31.28 -17.05 -14.14
CA SER A 265 -31.99 -15.79 -14.38
C SER A 265 -32.02 -14.89 -13.13
N LEU A 266 -31.63 -13.63 -13.32
CA LEU A 266 -31.55 -12.58 -12.31
C LEU A 266 -32.40 -11.37 -12.73
N ALA A 267 -33.15 -10.81 -11.79
CA ALA A 267 -33.93 -9.57 -11.99
C ALA A 267 -33.08 -8.31 -11.78
N VAL A 268 -33.58 -7.15 -12.22
CA VAL A 268 -33.04 -5.85 -11.79
C VAL A 268 -33.16 -5.74 -10.26
N GLY A 269 -32.07 -5.41 -9.59
CA GLY A 269 -31.96 -5.40 -8.13
C GLY A 269 -31.37 -6.68 -7.50
N ASP A 270 -31.28 -7.79 -8.24
CA ASP A 270 -30.53 -8.98 -7.78
C ASP A 270 -29.01 -8.73 -7.80
N SER A 271 -28.26 -9.39 -6.93
CA SER A 271 -26.80 -9.48 -7.04
C SER A 271 -26.36 -10.67 -7.91
N ALA A 272 -25.48 -10.41 -8.86
CA ALA A 272 -24.78 -11.45 -9.65
C ALA A 272 -23.47 -11.92 -9.00
N LEU A 273 -22.83 -11.07 -8.21
CA LEU A 273 -21.59 -11.38 -7.49
C LEU A 273 -21.68 -10.78 -6.09
N GLU A 274 -21.48 -11.58 -5.06
CA GLU A 274 -21.22 -11.10 -3.71
C GLU A 274 -19.80 -11.49 -3.33
N ALA A 275 -19.04 -10.54 -2.78
CA ALA A 275 -17.71 -10.78 -2.24
C ALA A 275 -17.59 -10.09 -0.88
N ALA A 276 -16.96 -10.76 0.08
CA ALA A 276 -16.64 -10.18 1.37
C ALA A 276 -15.21 -10.53 1.77
N VAL A 277 -14.53 -9.55 2.37
CA VAL A 277 -13.16 -9.70 2.88
C VAL A 277 -13.04 -9.05 4.25
N ALA A 278 -12.46 -9.76 5.22
CA ALA A 278 -12.14 -9.22 6.53
C ALA A 278 -10.63 -9.26 6.82
N SER A 279 -10.15 -8.27 7.58
CA SER A 279 -8.76 -8.18 8.07
C SER A 279 -8.71 -7.29 9.32
N ALA A 280 -7.59 -7.32 10.05
CA ALA A 280 -7.29 -6.37 11.13
C ALA A 280 -7.34 -4.89 10.69
N HIS A 281 -7.12 -4.59 9.40
CA HIS A 281 -6.88 -3.23 8.90
C HIS A 281 -7.70 -2.89 7.65
N ARG A 282 -8.52 -1.84 7.73
CA ARG A 282 -9.42 -1.43 6.63
C ARG A 282 -8.75 -1.22 5.27
N LYS A 283 -7.49 -0.74 5.23
CA LYS A 283 -6.74 -0.54 3.97
C LYS A 283 -6.54 -1.87 3.22
N GLU A 284 -6.17 -2.93 3.95
CA GLU A 284 -5.93 -4.27 3.41
C GLU A 284 -7.25 -4.91 2.99
N ALA A 285 -8.29 -4.84 3.84
CA ALA A 285 -9.62 -5.36 3.50
C ALA A 285 -10.23 -4.71 2.24
N PHE A 286 -10.03 -3.39 2.03
CA PHE A 286 -10.44 -2.74 0.78
C PHE A 286 -9.62 -3.23 -0.42
N ALA A 287 -8.28 -3.20 -0.34
CA ALA A 287 -7.41 -3.59 -1.46
C ALA A 287 -7.61 -5.05 -1.89
N ALA A 288 -7.76 -5.96 -0.94
CA ALA A 288 -8.01 -7.38 -1.21
C ALA A 288 -9.41 -7.63 -1.79
N CYS A 289 -10.44 -6.90 -1.34
CA CYS A 289 -11.79 -7.02 -1.90
C CYS A 289 -11.87 -6.48 -3.35
N ASP A 290 -11.21 -5.35 -3.62
CA ASP A 290 -11.11 -4.74 -4.95
C ASP A 290 -10.41 -5.68 -5.94
N ALA A 291 -9.20 -6.15 -5.59
CA ALA A 291 -8.43 -7.09 -6.40
C ALA A 291 -9.13 -8.44 -6.61
N LEU A 292 -9.86 -8.95 -5.61
CA LEU A 292 -10.67 -10.16 -5.71
C LEU A 292 -11.80 -9.99 -6.73
N VAL A 293 -12.58 -8.92 -6.61
CA VAL A 293 -13.73 -8.64 -7.46
C VAL A 293 -13.32 -8.45 -8.92
N ASP A 294 -12.22 -7.74 -9.18
CA ASP A 294 -11.74 -7.53 -10.55
C ASP A 294 -11.10 -8.78 -11.16
N ARG A 295 -10.37 -9.60 -10.38
CA ARG A 295 -9.88 -10.90 -10.89
C ARG A 295 -11.02 -11.88 -11.15
N ILE A 296 -12.09 -11.86 -10.35
CA ILE A 296 -13.30 -12.66 -10.63
C ILE A 296 -13.89 -12.25 -11.98
N LYS A 297 -14.19 -10.96 -12.19
CA LYS A 297 -14.74 -10.43 -13.45
C LYS A 297 -13.85 -10.71 -14.67
N ALA A 298 -12.53 -10.66 -14.50
CA ALA A 298 -11.57 -10.78 -15.60
C ALA A 298 -11.22 -12.23 -15.98
N ARG A 299 -11.43 -13.21 -15.08
CA ARG A 299 -10.94 -14.58 -15.27
C ARG A 299 -11.98 -15.68 -15.12
N VAL A 300 -13.02 -15.50 -14.30
CA VAL A 300 -14.00 -16.57 -14.06
C VAL A 300 -14.89 -16.67 -15.30
N PRO A 301 -14.89 -17.79 -16.05
CA PRO A 301 -15.58 -17.90 -17.33
C PRO A 301 -17.10 -18.01 -17.16
N ILE A 302 -17.73 -16.85 -17.03
CA ILE A 302 -19.17 -16.63 -16.85
C ILE A 302 -19.64 -15.60 -17.87
N TRP A 303 -20.75 -15.91 -18.54
CA TRP A 303 -21.32 -15.13 -19.64
C TRP A 303 -22.68 -14.56 -19.26
N LYS A 304 -22.96 -13.32 -19.68
CA LYS A 304 -24.29 -12.71 -19.52
C LYS A 304 -25.06 -12.71 -20.85
N ARG A 305 -26.27 -13.27 -20.86
CA ARG A 305 -27.32 -12.96 -21.83
C ARG A 305 -28.22 -11.87 -21.25
N GLN A 306 -28.44 -10.80 -21.99
CA GLN A 306 -29.32 -9.70 -21.60
C GLN A 306 -30.70 -9.89 -22.24
N THR A 307 -31.76 -9.43 -21.57
CA THR A 307 -33.12 -9.39 -22.14
C THR A 307 -33.69 -7.99 -22.01
N TYR A 308 -34.11 -7.42 -23.13
CA TYR A 308 -34.66 -6.06 -23.21
C TYR A 308 -36.19 -6.06 -23.26
N THR A 309 -36.81 -4.92 -22.93
CA THR A 309 -38.28 -4.73 -22.99
C THR A 309 -38.91 -4.93 -24.38
N ASP A 310 -38.11 -4.94 -25.45
CA ASP A 310 -38.56 -5.22 -26.83
C ASP A 310 -38.52 -6.73 -27.19
N GLY A 311 -38.12 -7.59 -26.26
CA GLY A 311 -37.97 -9.03 -26.48
C GLY A 311 -36.70 -9.45 -27.22
N THR A 312 -35.78 -8.52 -27.49
CA THR A 312 -34.46 -8.85 -28.05
C THR A 312 -33.49 -9.33 -26.96
N HIS A 313 -32.47 -10.09 -27.38
CA HIS A 313 -31.39 -10.58 -26.54
C HIS A 313 -30.02 -10.22 -27.10
N SER A 314 -29.06 -9.97 -26.22
CA SER A 314 -27.63 -9.85 -26.53
C SER A 314 -26.82 -10.81 -25.66
N TRP A 315 -25.69 -11.30 -26.17
CA TRP A 315 -24.69 -12.04 -25.38
C TRP A 315 -23.46 -11.15 -25.19
N VAL A 316 -22.82 -11.22 -24.02
CA VAL A 316 -21.57 -10.49 -23.74
C VAL A 316 -20.58 -11.43 -23.05
N GLY A 317 -19.33 -11.41 -23.53
CA GLY A 317 -18.19 -12.18 -23.01
C GLY A 317 -17.81 -13.45 -23.79
N LEU A 318 -18.44 -13.71 -24.94
CA LEU A 318 -18.14 -14.89 -25.79
C LEU A 318 -17.01 -14.63 -26.81
N ASP A 319 -16.52 -13.41 -26.91
CA ASP A 319 -15.44 -13.02 -27.83
C ASP A 319 -14.07 -13.22 -27.16
N GLY A 320 -13.28 -14.18 -27.67
CA GLY A 320 -11.90 -14.48 -27.29
C GLY A 320 -10.99 -14.63 -28.51
#